data_AF-A0A4U5JUR1-F1
#
_entry.id   AF-A0A4U5JUR1-F1
#
_cell.length_a   1.000
_cell.length_b   1.000
_cell.length_c   1.000
_cell.angle_alpha   90.00
_cell.angle_beta   90.00
_cell.angle_gamma   90.00
#
_symmetry.space_group_name_H-M   'P 1'
#
loop_
_entity.id
_entity.type
_entity.pdbx_description
1 polymer ?
#
loop_
_entity_poly.entity_id
_entity_poly.type
_entity_poly.pdbx_seq_one_letter_code
_entity_poly.pdbx_strand_id
1 'polypeptide(L)'
;MKYLRSSAPETGSAGSEGLSYVYVLPCAYEDLLKLGFSRDPLARVQTLHPRYYEFFGLDRGFLIETDTVAEARALELRLRRALAEHNAPAPLTVRRAAGGHTEWYRGAYDALTADMERLAGQGSIVHRPLSAWLRDGLLAQRDLLFSRACALLEGVQGDPDALDRPEMITVRQNALDTLDAYRTLDLPLQDCLPTALLDWYQRSSH
;
A
#
# COMPACT_ATOMS: atom_id res chain seq x y z
N MET A 1 -15.12 16.37 -5.25
CA MET A 1 -13.79 16.43 -5.90
C MET A 1 -13.25 15.01 -6.08
N LYS A 2 -12.57 14.72 -7.19
CA LYS A 2 -11.97 13.40 -7.46
C LYS A 2 -10.58 13.32 -6.82
N TYR A 3 -10.24 12.18 -6.22
CA TYR A 3 -8.93 11.87 -5.67
C TYR A 3 -8.05 11.15 -6.70
N LEU A 4 -6.71 11.25 -6.58
CA LEU A 4 -5.78 10.50 -7.44
C LEU A 4 -5.73 9.01 -7.08
N ARG A 5 -6.08 8.65 -5.85
CA ARG A 5 -6.12 7.25 -5.39
C ARG A 5 -7.47 6.59 -5.65
N SER A 6 -7.44 5.28 -5.85
CA SER A 6 -8.66 4.46 -5.91
C SER A 6 -9.29 4.32 -4.53
N SER A 7 -10.63 4.30 -4.48
CA SER A 7 -11.36 3.61 -3.42
C SER A 7 -11.39 2.11 -3.74
N ALA A 8 -11.30 1.24 -2.73
CA ALA A 8 -11.35 -0.21 -2.90
C ALA A 8 -12.74 -0.66 -3.42
N PRO A 9 -12.83 -1.69 -4.27
CA PRO A 9 -14.11 -2.34 -4.55
C PRO A 9 -14.61 -3.13 -3.33
N GLU A 10 -15.94 -3.21 -3.20
CA GLU A 10 -16.64 -3.87 -2.09
C GLU A 10 -16.39 -5.39 -2.03
N THR A 11 -16.37 -5.88 -0.80
CA THR A 11 -16.16 -7.27 -0.37
C THR A 11 -17.19 -8.25 -0.93
N GLY A 12 -16.73 -9.26 -1.69
CA GLY A 12 -17.53 -10.40 -2.14
C GLY A 12 -17.12 -11.74 -1.50
N SER A 13 -18.12 -12.41 -0.91
CA SER A 13 -18.31 -13.85 -0.61
C SER A 13 -17.14 -14.74 -0.18
N ALA A 14 -17.36 -15.47 0.93
CA ALA A 14 -16.50 -16.52 1.47
C ALA A 14 -16.54 -17.78 0.59
N GLY A 15 -15.75 -17.76 -0.46
CA GLY A 15 -15.57 -18.88 -1.41
C GLY A 15 -15.06 -18.42 -2.75
N SER A 16 -14.34 -17.30 -2.79
CA SER A 16 -13.93 -16.70 -4.05
C SER A 16 -12.58 -17.28 -4.47
N GLU A 17 -12.62 -18.04 -5.57
CA GLU A 17 -11.43 -18.45 -6.33
C GLU A 17 -10.67 -17.18 -6.79
N GLY A 18 -9.34 -17.27 -6.86
CA GLY A 18 -8.48 -16.20 -7.35
C GLY A 18 -7.37 -15.81 -6.37
N LEU A 19 -6.24 -15.40 -6.95
CA LEU A 19 -5.02 -15.07 -6.25
C LEU A 19 -5.28 -14.17 -5.04
N SER A 20 -4.70 -14.58 -3.92
CA SER A 20 -4.76 -13.90 -2.64
C SER A 20 -3.37 -13.92 -2.01
N TYR A 21 -3.10 -12.95 -1.15
CA TYR A 21 -1.77 -12.77 -0.60
C TYR A 21 -1.84 -12.59 0.91
N VAL A 22 -0.96 -13.26 1.64
CA VAL A 22 -0.63 -12.89 3.02
C VAL A 22 0.48 -11.84 2.96
N TYR A 23 0.26 -10.69 3.59
CA TYR A 23 1.22 -9.59 3.63
C TYR A 23 1.86 -9.45 5.00
N VAL A 24 3.14 -9.11 5.02
CA VAL A 24 3.87 -8.65 6.20
C VAL A 24 4.39 -7.25 5.89
N LEU A 25 3.98 -6.29 6.72
CA LEU A 25 4.27 -4.86 6.58
C LEU A 25 4.99 -4.35 7.84
N PRO A 26 6.33 -4.43 7.90
CA PRO A 26 7.11 -3.83 8.97
C PRO A 26 7.01 -2.31 8.93
N CYS A 27 6.94 -1.65 10.08
CA CYS A 27 7.15 -0.21 10.18
C CYS A 27 8.63 0.12 9.91
N ALA A 28 8.90 1.26 9.25
CA ALA A 28 10.25 1.63 8.85
C ALA A 28 11.18 1.93 10.05
N TYR A 29 10.63 2.55 11.11
CA TYR A 29 11.40 3.10 12.23
C TYR A 29 11.09 2.49 13.59
N GLU A 30 10.22 1.47 13.62
CA GLU A 30 9.84 0.77 14.83
C GLU A 30 9.97 -0.73 14.61
N ASP A 31 10.28 -1.46 15.68
CA ASP A 31 10.21 -2.92 15.69
C ASP A 31 8.75 -3.39 15.82
N LEU A 32 7.91 -2.91 14.92
CA LEU A 32 6.49 -3.19 14.85
C LEU A 32 6.16 -3.59 13.42
N LEU A 33 5.25 -4.54 13.25
CA LEU A 33 4.78 -4.96 11.93
C LEU A 33 3.29 -5.24 11.93
N LYS A 34 2.69 -5.15 10.74
CA LYS A 34 1.34 -5.61 10.49
C LYS A 34 1.34 -6.90 9.67
N LEU A 35 0.56 -7.86 10.12
CA LEU A 35 0.22 -9.07 9.37
C LEU A 35 -1.24 -8.97 8.87
N GLY A 36 -1.53 -9.60 7.74
CA GLY A 36 -2.89 -9.81 7.28
C GLY A 36 -2.91 -10.46 5.90
N PHE A 37 -4.08 -10.49 5.25
CA PHE A 37 -4.21 -10.96 3.88
C PHE A 37 -5.09 -10.02 3.04
N SER A 38 -4.89 -10.03 1.72
CA SER A 38 -5.68 -9.26 0.75
C SER A 38 -5.60 -9.91 -0.63
N ARG A 39 -6.62 -9.68 -1.46
CA ARG A 39 -6.56 -9.95 -2.91
C ARG A 39 -5.81 -8.84 -3.66
N ASP A 40 -5.84 -7.63 -3.10
CA ASP A 40 -5.16 -6.45 -3.62
C ASP A 40 -4.29 -5.86 -2.50
N PRO A 41 -3.04 -6.33 -2.35
CA PRO A 41 -2.09 -5.78 -1.38
C PRO A 41 -1.79 -4.29 -1.60
N LEU A 42 -1.78 -3.81 -2.84
CA LEU A 42 -1.51 -2.40 -3.16
C LEU A 42 -2.63 -1.49 -2.67
N ALA A 43 -3.89 -1.79 -2.98
CA ALA A 43 -5.02 -1.04 -2.44
C ALA A 43 -5.07 -1.15 -0.91
N ARG A 44 -4.72 -2.32 -0.35
CA ARG A 44 -4.71 -2.54 1.09
C ARG A 44 -3.69 -1.65 1.80
N VAL A 45 -2.44 -1.60 1.33
CA VAL A 45 -1.39 -0.80 1.95
C VAL A 45 -1.69 0.71 1.86
N GLN A 46 -2.25 1.16 0.74
CA GLN A 46 -2.72 2.54 0.55
C GLN A 46 -3.85 2.94 1.51
N THR A 47 -4.70 1.98 1.87
CA THR A 47 -5.82 2.18 2.81
C THR A 47 -5.34 2.24 4.26
N LEU A 48 -4.30 1.49 4.61
CA LEU A 48 -3.73 1.46 5.95
C LEU A 48 -3.07 2.79 6.33
N HIS A 49 -2.31 3.39 5.41
CA HIS A 49 -1.61 4.65 5.68
C HIS A 49 -1.48 5.50 4.39
N PRO A 50 -1.78 6.81 4.42
CA PRO A 50 -1.60 7.70 3.27
C PRO A 50 -0.15 7.71 2.76
N ARG A 51 0.80 7.87 3.67
CA ARG A 51 2.24 7.84 3.36
C ARG A 51 2.82 6.43 3.57
N TYR A 52 2.15 5.40 3.06
CA TYR A 52 2.55 4.01 3.29
C TYR A 52 3.99 3.70 2.87
N TYR A 53 4.49 4.39 1.84
CA TYR A 53 5.83 4.27 1.27
C TYR A 53 6.94 4.79 2.19
N GLU A 54 6.60 5.63 3.18
CA GLU A 54 7.53 6.08 4.23
C GLU A 54 7.26 5.39 5.57
N PHE A 55 5.99 5.08 5.84
CA PHE A 55 5.58 4.51 7.11
C PHE A 55 6.01 3.04 7.26
N PHE A 56 5.90 2.25 6.18
CA PHE A 56 6.33 0.86 6.17
C PHE A 56 7.74 0.73 5.58
N GLY A 57 8.55 -0.14 6.17
CA GLY A 57 9.83 -0.56 5.61
C GLY A 57 9.61 -1.52 4.44
N LEU A 58 9.28 -0.98 3.26
CA LEU A 58 8.90 -1.77 2.08
C LEU A 58 9.98 -2.75 1.61
N ASP A 59 11.26 -2.46 1.86
CA ASP A 59 12.36 -3.36 1.51
C ASP A 59 12.44 -4.60 2.41
N ARG A 60 11.87 -4.51 3.60
CA ARG A 60 11.72 -5.60 4.56
C ARG A 60 10.36 -6.29 4.45
N GLY A 61 9.37 -5.60 3.88
CA GLY A 61 8.06 -6.18 3.63
C GLY A 61 8.11 -7.30 2.61
N PHE A 62 7.13 -8.20 2.68
CA PHE A 62 6.97 -9.28 1.71
C PHE A 62 5.52 -9.75 1.61
N LEU A 63 5.21 -10.46 0.52
CA LEU A 63 3.94 -11.14 0.31
C LEU A 63 4.17 -12.64 0.12
N ILE A 64 3.23 -13.46 0.58
CA ILE A 64 3.15 -14.89 0.24
C ILE A 64 1.90 -15.09 -0.58
N GLU A 65 2.06 -15.59 -1.79
CA GLU A 65 0.96 -15.85 -2.73
C GLU A 65 0.22 -17.14 -2.39
N THR A 66 -1.08 -17.14 -2.61
CA THR A 66 -2.01 -18.27 -2.43
C THR A 66 -3.05 -18.23 -3.53
N ASP A 67 -3.63 -19.38 -3.87
CA ASP A 67 -4.57 -19.48 -5.00
C ASP A 67 -6.00 -19.07 -4.59
N THR A 68 -6.28 -19.05 -3.29
CA THR A 68 -7.60 -18.71 -2.76
C THR A 68 -7.55 -17.87 -1.48
N VAL A 69 -8.66 -17.17 -1.21
CA VAL A 69 -8.86 -16.45 0.06
C VAL A 69 -8.85 -17.39 1.27
N ALA A 70 -9.34 -18.63 1.09
CA ALA A 70 -9.39 -19.61 2.16
C ALA A 70 -7.98 -20.02 2.60
N GLU A 71 -7.10 -20.27 1.63
CA GLU A 71 -5.68 -20.56 1.88
C GLU A 71 -4.98 -19.38 2.54
N ALA A 72 -5.16 -18.16 2.01
CA ALA A 72 -4.59 -16.96 2.60
C ALA A 72 -5.00 -16.78 4.07
N ARG A 73 -6.29 -16.99 4.38
CA ARG A 73 -6.83 -16.94 5.75
C ARG A 73 -6.25 -18.04 6.63
N ALA A 74 -6.14 -19.27 6.14
CA ALA A 74 -5.59 -20.37 6.90
C ALA A 74 -4.10 -20.12 7.23
N LEU A 75 -3.35 -19.61 6.26
CA LEU A 75 -1.95 -19.23 6.42
C LEU A 75 -1.79 -18.07 7.41
N GLU A 76 -2.56 -16.99 7.26
CA GLU A 76 -2.57 -15.86 8.20
C GLU A 76 -2.89 -16.32 9.62
N LEU A 77 -3.93 -17.16 9.80
CA LEU A 77 -4.34 -17.66 11.10
C LEU A 77 -3.23 -18.50 11.76
N ARG A 78 -2.52 -19.32 10.97
CA ARG A 78 -1.39 -20.11 11.44
C ARG A 78 -0.27 -19.20 11.95
N LEU A 79 0.11 -18.20 11.16
CA LEU A 79 1.16 -17.23 11.52
C LEU A 79 0.75 -16.43 12.77
N ARG A 80 -0.48 -15.91 12.82
CA ARG A 80 -1.00 -15.17 13.98
C ARG A 80 -0.94 -15.97 15.28
N ARG A 81 -1.27 -17.26 15.24
CA ARG A 81 -1.18 -18.15 16.42
C ARG A 81 0.26 -18.30 16.91
N ALA A 82 1.22 -18.41 15.99
CA ALA A 82 2.64 -18.49 16.34
C ALA A 82 3.18 -17.18 16.95
N LEU A 83 2.54 -16.04 16.67
CA LEU A 83 2.96 -14.72 17.12
C LEU A 83 2.17 -14.18 18.33
N ALA A 84 1.40 -15.02 19.03
CA ALA A 84 0.50 -14.55 20.08
C ALA A 84 1.22 -13.75 21.19
N GLU A 85 2.45 -14.14 21.52
CA GLU A 85 3.29 -13.47 22.53
C GLU A 85 3.84 -12.11 22.07
N HIS A 86 3.83 -11.86 20.76
CA HIS A 86 4.31 -10.62 20.16
C HIS A 86 3.21 -9.57 19.97
N ASN A 87 1.96 -9.86 20.32
CA ASN A 87 0.83 -8.95 20.10
C ASN A 87 1.11 -7.55 20.66
N ALA A 88 0.85 -6.55 19.84
CA ALA A 88 1.09 -5.15 20.16
C ALA A 88 -0.11 -4.29 19.73
N PRO A 89 -0.32 -3.12 20.36
CA PRO A 89 -1.33 -2.17 19.90
C PRO A 89 -0.92 -1.57 18.55
N ALA A 90 -1.92 -1.21 17.75
CA ALA A 90 -1.72 -0.48 16.51
C ALA A 90 -1.12 0.92 16.77
N PRO A 91 -0.25 1.45 15.88
CA PRO A 91 0.22 2.83 15.93
C PRO A 91 -0.93 3.83 15.82
N LEU A 92 -0.81 4.96 16.50
CA LEU A 92 -1.84 6.02 16.52
C LEU A 92 -2.12 6.64 15.14
N THR A 93 -1.13 6.60 14.24
CA THR A 93 -1.20 7.14 12.88
C THR A 93 -1.96 6.23 11.90
N VAL A 94 -2.18 4.97 12.27
CA VAL A 94 -2.89 4.00 11.42
C VAL A 94 -4.38 4.26 11.47
N ARG A 95 -5.02 4.29 10.29
CA ARG A 95 -6.44 4.61 10.17
C ARG A 95 -7.32 3.51 10.78
N ARG A 96 -8.17 3.91 11.74
CA ARG A 96 -9.13 3.03 12.42
C ARG A 96 -10.11 2.33 11.48
N ALA A 97 -10.70 3.12 10.59
CA ALA A 97 -11.76 2.69 9.67
C ALA A 97 -11.31 1.64 8.64
N ALA A 98 -10.00 1.39 8.49
CA ALA A 98 -9.46 0.45 7.53
C ALA A 98 -9.42 -1.02 8.02
N GLY A 99 -9.91 -1.32 9.24
CA GLY A 99 -9.62 -2.62 9.88
C GLY A 99 -8.12 -2.80 10.12
N GLY A 100 -7.39 -1.70 10.34
CA GLY A 100 -5.96 -1.66 10.59
C GLY A 100 -5.61 -1.76 12.07
N HIS A 101 -6.48 -2.30 12.92
CA HIS A 101 -6.35 -2.22 14.37
C HIS A 101 -5.84 -3.45 15.07
N THR A 102 -6.04 -4.57 14.41
CA THR A 102 -5.70 -5.88 14.90
C THR A 102 -4.51 -6.39 14.08
N GLU A 103 -3.90 -7.49 14.56
CA GLU A 103 -2.76 -8.15 13.90
C GLU A 103 -1.51 -7.25 13.77
N TRP A 104 -1.19 -6.55 14.87
CA TRP A 104 0.08 -5.86 15.04
C TRP A 104 0.97 -6.61 16.00
N TYR A 105 2.26 -6.69 15.67
CA TYR A 105 3.22 -7.48 16.43
C TYR A 105 4.53 -6.72 16.62
N ARG A 106 5.09 -6.80 17.82
CA ARG A 106 6.38 -6.20 18.18
C ARG A 106 7.46 -7.28 18.32
N GLY A 107 8.61 -7.10 17.71
CA GLY A 107 9.72 -8.08 17.75
C GLY A 107 9.45 -9.40 17.04
N ALA A 108 8.46 -9.45 16.14
CA ALA A 108 8.06 -10.66 15.43
C ALA A 108 8.71 -10.83 14.04
N TYR A 109 9.51 -9.85 13.60
CA TYR A 109 9.99 -9.81 12.22
C TYR A 109 10.86 -11.02 11.85
N ASP A 110 11.79 -11.40 12.72
CA ASP A 110 12.71 -12.51 12.46
C ASP A 110 11.95 -13.85 12.44
N ALA A 111 10.97 -14.02 13.33
CA ALA A 111 10.12 -15.21 13.34
C ALA A 111 9.31 -15.35 12.04
N LEU A 112 8.73 -14.25 11.54
CA LEU A 112 8.01 -14.23 10.28
C LEU A 112 8.91 -14.44 9.06
N THR A 113 10.12 -13.88 9.09
CA THR A 113 11.12 -14.10 8.03
C THR A 113 11.55 -15.57 8.01
N ALA A 114 11.79 -16.13 9.20
CA ALA A 114 11.89 -17.55 9.53
C ALA A 114 10.90 -18.43 8.74
N ASP A 115 9.62 -18.15 9.02
CA ASP A 115 8.51 -18.91 8.48
C ASP A 115 8.34 -18.71 6.96
N MET A 116 8.59 -17.49 6.47
CA MET A 116 8.55 -17.17 5.04
C MET A 116 9.63 -17.94 4.26
N GLU A 117 10.86 -18.00 4.77
CA GLU A 117 11.95 -18.75 4.12
C GLU A 117 11.65 -20.25 4.08
N ARG A 118 11.06 -20.78 5.17
CA ARG A 118 10.60 -22.18 5.21
C ARG A 118 9.51 -22.46 4.17
N LEU A 119 8.53 -21.56 4.02
CA LEU A 119 7.45 -21.70 3.03
C LEU A 119 8.00 -21.61 1.60
N ALA A 120 8.92 -20.68 1.34
CA ALA A 120 9.60 -20.56 0.05
C ALA A 120 10.36 -21.85 -0.29
N GLY A 121 11.08 -22.43 0.68
CA GLY A 121 11.75 -23.73 0.52
C GLY A 121 10.80 -24.91 0.30
N GLN A 122 9.51 -24.75 0.64
CA GLN A 122 8.44 -25.72 0.38
C GLN A 122 7.70 -25.47 -0.94
N GLY A 123 8.11 -24.45 -1.71
CA GLY A 123 7.56 -24.12 -3.02
C GLY A 123 6.52 -23.00 -3.03
N SER A 124 6.26 -22.33 -1.91
CA SER A 124 5.40 -21.14 -1.92
C SER A 124 6.05 -19.99 -2.68
N ILE A 125 5.26 -19.26 -3.47
CA ILE A 125 5.72 -18.05 -4.16
C ILE A 125 5.75 -16.90 -3.14
N VAL A 126 6.91 -16.27 -2.99
CA VAL A 126 7.13 -15.14 -2.09
C VAL A 126 7.63 -13.94 -2.88
N HIS A 127 6.94 -12.81 -2.72
CA HIS A 127 7.32 -11.54 -3.33
C HIS A 127 8.09 -10.69 -2.33
N ARG A 128 9.41 -10.57 -2.52
CA ARG A 128 10.31 -9.72 -1.72
C ARG A 128 11.41 -9.09 -2.60
N PRO A 129 11.84 -7.85 -2.34
CA PRO A 129 11.22 -6.91 -1.40
C PRO A 129 9.82 -6.49 -1.84
N LEU A 130 8.95 -6.12 -0.90
CA LEU A 130 7.61 -5.64 -1.21
C LEU A 130 7.64 -4.37 -2.06
N SER A 131 8.68 -3.53 -1.94
CA SER A 131 8.88 -2.35 -2.79
C SER A 131 8.85 -2.69 -4.28
N ALA A 132 9.52 -3.78 -4.71
CA ALA A 132 9.51 -4.22 -6.10
C ALA A 132 8.11 -4.62 -6.57
N TRP A 133 7.39 -5.41 -5.77
CA TRP A 133 6.02 -5.85 -6.09
C TRP A 133 5.05 -4.66 -6.18
N LEU A 134 5.13 -3.70 -5.25
CA LEU A 134 4.30 -2.50 -5.28
C LEU A 134 4.64 -1.60 -6.47
N ARG A 135 5.91 -1.50 -6.84
CA ARG A 135 6.36 -0.76 -8.02
C ARG A 135 5.71 -1.32 -9.28
N ASP A 136 5.72 -2.63 -9.47
CA ASP A 136 5.10 -3.28 -10.63
C ASP A 136 3.57 -3.05 -10.64
N GLY A 137 2.93 -3.14 -9.49
CA GLY A 137 1.50 -2.85 -9.34
C GLY A 137 1.13 -1.39 -9.66
N LEU A 138 1.97 -0.42 -9.27
CA LEU A 138 1.78 0.99 -9.61
C LEU A 138 2.05 1.24 -11.09
N LEU A 139 3.08 0.62 -11.66
CA LEU A 139 3.40 0.74 -13.08
C LEU A 139 2.27 0.21 -13.95
N ALA A 140 1.64 -0.90 -13.56
CA ALA A 140 0.44 -1.43 -14.22
C ALA A 140 -0.75 -0.46 -14.17
N GLN A 141 -0.77 0.48 -13.22
CA GLN A 141 -1.81 1.51 -13.07
C GLN A 141 -1.43 2.85 -13.70
N ARG A 142 -0.31 2.95 -14.45
CA ARG A 142 0.18 4.23 -15.00
C ARG A 142 -0.86 4.97 -15.86
N ASP A 143 -1.58 4.25 -16.73
CA ASP A 143 -2.55 4.86 -17.65
C ASP A 143 -3.77 5.38 -16.86
N LEU A 144 -4.14 4.67 -15.80
CA LEU A 144 -5.18 5.08 -14.87
C LEU A 144 -4.75 6.30 -14.04
N LEU A 145 -3.49 6.36 -13.60
CA LEU A 145 -2.94 7.55 -12.95
C LEU A 145 -3.00 8.75 -13.90
N PHE A 146 -2.55 8.61 -15.15
CA PHE A 146 -2.61 9.68 -16.14
C PHE A 146 -4.04 10.18 -16.35
N SER A 147 -5.00 9.26 -16.55
CA SER A 147 -6.42 9.60 -16.70
C SER A 147 -6.96 10.38 -15.49
N ARG A 148 -6.61 9.97 -14.27
CA ARG A 148 -7.02 10.66 -13.03
C ARG A 148 -6.35 12.02 -12.89
N ALA A 149 -5.10 12.15 -13.29
CA ALA A 149 -4.37 13.42 -13.30
C ALA A 149 -5.01 14.43 -14.26
N CYS A 150 -5.41 14.00 -15.46
CA CYS A 150 -6.19 14.83 -16.39
C CYS A 150 -7.52 15.27 -15.77
N ALA A 151 -8.27 14.33 -15.17
CA ALA A 151 -9.55 14.66 -14.52
C ALA A 151 -9.39 15.60 -13.31
N LEU A 152 -8.26 15.52 -12.60
CA LEU A 152 -7.92 16.46 -11.53
C LEU A 152 -7.68 17.86 -12.10
N LEU A 153 -6.87 17.98 -13.17
CA LEU A 153 -6.61 19.24 -13.86
C LEU A 153 -7.88 19.88 -14.42
N GLU A 154 -8.76 19.10 -15.05
CA GLU A 154 -10.08 19.57 -15.49
C GLU A 154 -10.89 20.14 -14.33
N GLY A 155 -10.86 19.47 -13.17
CA GLY A 155 -11.55 19.92 -11.97
C GLY A 155 -11.04 21.24 -11.40
N VAL A 156 -9.79 21.60 -11.71
CA VAL A 156 -9.19 22.90 -11.38
C VAL A 156 -9.06 23.83 -12.60
N GLN A 157 -9.86 23.58 -13.65
CA GLN A 157 -9.91 24.39 -14.87
C GLN A 157 -8.56 24.54 -15.58
N GLY A 158 -7.71 23.53 -15.47
CA GLY A 158 -6.37 23.50 -16.08
C GLY A 158 -5.29 24.25 -15.30
N ASP A 159 -5.62 24.88 -14.18
CA ASP A 159 -4.67 25.60 -13.32
C ASP A 159 -4.32 24.75 -12.08
N PRO A 160 -3.15 24.06 -12.07
CA PRO A 160 -2.76 23.24 -10.93
C PRO A 160 -2.47 24.06 -9.67
N ASP A 161 -2.15 25.36 -9.77
CA ASP A 161 -1.90 26.21 -8.59
C ASP A 161 -3.19 26.44 -7.79
N ALA A 162 -4.36 26.20 -8.38
CA ALA A 162 -5.62 26.19 -7.64
C ALA A 162 -5.68 25.09 -6.57
N LEU A 163 -4.85 24.04 -6.67
CA LEU A 163 -4.71 23.01 -5.63
C LEU A 163 -4.10 23.57 -4.34
N ASP A 164 -3.38 24.70 -4.39
CA ASP A 164 -2.77 25.33 -3.22
C ASP A 164 -3.75 26.20 -2.41
N ARG A 165 -4.98 26.35 -2.89
CA ARG A 165 -6.02 27.09 -2.16
C ARG A 165 -6.46 26.34 -0.89
N PRO A 166 -6.77 27.03 0.22
CA PRO A 166 -7.13 26.38 1.49
C PRO A 166 -8.28 25.37 1.40
N GLU A 167 -9.27 25.63 0.55
CA GLU A 167 -10.41 24.74 0.32
C GLU A 167 -10.03 23.41 -0.35
N MET A 168 -8.85 23.34 -0.98
CA MET A 168 -8.35 22.17 -1.70
C MET A 168 -7.40 21.32 -0.86
N ILE A 169 -7.16 21.65 0.42
CA ILE A 169 -6.09 21.05 1.24
C ILE A 169 -6.10 19.51 1.25
N THR A 170 -7.28 18.88 1.33
CA THR A 170 -7.41 17.41 1.33
C THR A 170 -7.07 16.80 -0.05
N VAL A 171 -7.46 17.47 -1.12
CA VAL A 171 -7.19 17.04 -2.51
C VAL A 171 -5.71 17.22 -2.82
N ARG A 172 -5.15 18.37 -2.42
CA ARG A 172 -3.73 18.68 -2.49
C ARG A 172 -2.89 17.61 -1.79
N GLN A 173 -3.20 17.32 -0.52
CA GLN A 173 -2.44 16.34 0.24
C GLN A 173 -2.56 14.94 -0.38
N ASN A 174 -3.75 14.55 -0.85
CA ASN A 174 -3.91 13.29 -1.55
C ASN A 174 -3.08 13.21 -2.84
N ALA A 175 -3.01 14.32 -3.59
CA ALA A 175 -2.19 14.39 -4.79
C ALA A 175 -0.71 14.23 -4.45
N LEU A 176 -0.19 15.03 -3.52
CA LEU A 176 1.20 14.96 -3.05
C LEU A 176 1.55 13.57 -2.54
N ASP A 177 0.75 13.00 -1.62
CA ASP A 177 1.03 11.67 -1.09
C ASP A 177 1.00 10.59 -2.17
N THR A 178 0.23 10.77 -3.23
CA THR A 178 0.19 9.82 -4.36
C THR A 178 1.44 9.95 -5.22
N LEU A 179 1.84 11.17 -5.56
CA LEU A 179 3.02 11.42 -6.39
C LEU A 179 4.32 11.09 -5.64
N ASP A 180 4.40 11.37 -4.35
CA ASP A 180 5.49 10.96 -3.46
C ASP A 180 5.66 9.44 -3.45
N ALA A 181 4.57 8.66 -3.51
CA ALA A 181 4.67 7.20 -3.57
C ALA A 181 5.34 6.72 -4.86
N TYR A 182 4.97 7.32 -6.01
CA TYR A 182 5.59 7.00 -7.29
C TYR A 182 7.06 7.42 -7.32
N ARG A 183 7.38 8.62 -6.80
CA ARG A 183 8.76 9.09 -6.68
C ARG A 183 9.60 8.20 -5.76
N THR A 184 9.07 7.81 -4.61
CA THR A 184 9.79 6.98 -3.63
C THR A 184 10.08 5.58 -4.17
N LEU A 185 9.18 5.04 -5.00
CA LEU A 185 9.33 3.73 -5.65
C LEU A 185 10.02 3.79 -7.02
N ASP A 186 10.69 4.91 -7.33
CA ASP A 186 11.49 5.12 -8.54
C ASP A 186 10.71 4.81 -9.84
N LEU A 187 9.49 5.34 -9.91
CA LEU A 187 8.65 5.32 -11.11
C LEU A 187 8.80 6.62 -11.89
N PRO A 188 8.90 6.56 -13.23
CA PRO A 188 9.08 7.74 -14.07
C PRO A 188 7.79 8.57 -14.11
N LEU A 189 7.72 9.60 -13.27
CA LEU A 189 6.54 10.48 -13.18
C LEU A 189 6.29 11.22 -14.50
N GLN A 190 7.33 11.55 -15.26
CA GLN A 190 7.23 12.18 -16.57
C GLN A 190 6.44 11.37 -17.60
N ASP A 191 6.41 10.05 -17.44
CA ASP A 191 5.68 9.15 -18.34
C ASP A 191 4.25 8.88 -17.82
N CYS A 192 3.94 9.32 -16.60
CA CYS A 192 2.69 9.03 -15.90
C CYS A 192 1.77 10.25 -15.75
N LEU A 193 2.26 11.46 -15.98
CA LEU A 193 1.56 12.71 -15.64
C LEU A 193 1.52 13.72 -16.80
N PRO A 194 0.46 14.53 -16.90
CA PRO A 194 0.49 15.75 -17.70
C PRO A 194 1.55 16.75 -17.18
N THR A 195 2.23 17.44 -18.08
CA THR A 195 3.34 18.37 -17.77
C THR A 195 2.97 19.42 -16.72
N ALA A 196 1.79 20.04 -16.82
CA ALA A 196 1.35 21.07 -15.87
C ALA A 196 1.31 20.56 -14.42
N LEU A 197 0.87 19.31 -14.20
CA LEU A 197 0.81 18.73 -12.86
C LEU A 197 2.19 18.29 -12.38
N LEU A 198 3.06 17.81 -13.28
CA LEU A 198 4.45 17.50 -12.97
C LEU A 198 5.21 18.75 -12.51
N ASP A 199 5.10 19.86 -13.23
CA ASP A 199 5.75 21.12 -12.90
C ASP A 199 5.26 21.67 -11.55
N TRP A 200 3.95 21.58 -11.29
CA TRP A 200 3.36 21.94 -10.00
C TRP A 200 3.90 21.07 -8.86
N TYR A 201 3.99 19.76 -9.06
CA TYR A 201 4.53 18.85 -8.06
C TYR A 201 6.01 19.13 -7.77
N GLN A 202 6.81 19.40 -8.79
CA GLN A 202 8.22 19.79 -8.62
C GLN A 202 8.35 21.06 -7.77
N ARG A 203 7.54 22.09 -8.01
CA ARG A 203 7.52 23.31 -7.17
C ARG A 203 7.04 23.05 -5.74
N SER A 204 6.09 22.13 -5.57
CA SER A 204 5.43 21.85 -4.29
C SER A 204 6.18 20.85 -3.40
N SER A 205 7.18 20.14 -3.94
CA SER A 205 7.99 19.14 -3.24
C SER A 205 9.29 19.71 -2.64
N HIS A 206 9.45 21.04 -2.68
CA HIS A 206 10.54 21.80 -2.08
C HIS A 206 10.15 22.45 -0.75
#